data_AF-A0A502F6W1-F1
#
_entry.id   AF-A0A502F6W1-F1
#
_cell.length_a   1.000
_cell.length_b   1.000
_cell.length_c   1.000
_cell.angle_alpha   90.00
_cell.angle_beta   90.00
_cell.angle_gamma   90.00
#
_symmetry.space_group_name_H-M   'P 1'
#
loop_
_entity.id
_entity.type
_entity.pdbx_description
1 polymer ?
#
loop_
_entity_poly.entity_id
_entity_poly.type
_entity_poly.pdbx_seq_one_letter_code
_entity_poly.pdbx_strand_id
1 'polypeptide(L)'
;MESKLSLSEFRTRLVNNTQIGSPKLKLSPFSIFTIFNGTSKPFYGLFDDKSFRLTLNSTINPTFFIIKGRYKIQNRALVVNYNIEPCPKFYLTWIKWIPIFVGGAMNLLLFFSKETPKEVYMLVNIVIALMIFFSRWDTKEKRKNIEENFIKIFEIME
;
A
#
# COMPACT_ATOMS: atom_id res chain seq x y z
N MET A 1 -3.15 -18.30 10.79
CA MET A 1 -2.88 -18.37 9.35
C MET A 1 -1.77 -19.36 9.07
N GLU A 2 -2.09 -20.37 8.27
CA GLU A 2 -1.20 -21.45 7.86
C GLU A 2 -1.09 -21.45 6.34
N SER A 3 0.10 -21.69 5.81
CA SER A 3 0.28 -21.86 4.36
C SER A 3 0.09 -23.32 3.99
N LYS A 4 -0.56 -23.58 2.85
CA LYS A 4 -0.63 -24.92 2.23
C LYS A 4 0.74 -25.42 1.75
N LEU A 5 1.72 -24.51 1.63
CA LEU A 5 3.03 -24.80 1.08
C LEU A 5 3.96 -25.41 2.14
N SER A 6 4.82 -26.31 1.68
CA SER A 6 6.01 -26.69 2.44
C SER A 6 6.97 -25.50 2.60
N LEU A 7 7.88 -25.59 3.58
CA LEU A 7 8.88 -24.54 3.81
C LEU A 7 9.75 -24.28 2.57
N SER A 8 10.15 -25.32 1.85
CA SER A 8 10.95 -25.20 0.62
C SER A 8 10.15 -24.53 -0.50
N GLU A 9 8.91 -24.92 -0.72
CA GLU A 9 8.04 -24.30 -1.72
C GLU A 9 7.78 -22.83 -1.41
N PHE A 10 7.52 -22.50 -0.14
CA PHE A 10 7.30 -21.13 0.29
C PHE A 10 8.52 -20.24 -0.01
N ARG A 11 9.73 -20.73 0.29
CA ARG A 11 10.98 -20.02 -0.02
C ARG A 11 11.22 -19.89 -1.52
N THR A 12 10.95 -20.94 -2.30
CA THR A 12 11.03 -20.89 -3.76
C THR A 12 10.05 -19.86 -4.33
N ARG A 13 8.82 -19.77 -3.78
CA ARG A 13 7.86 -18.74 -4.17
C ARG A 13 8.31 -17.34 -3.78
N LEU A 14 8.93 -17.15 -2.61
CA LEU A 14 9.53 -15.87 -2.23
C LEU A 14 10.58 -15.43 -3.28
N VAL A 15 11.51 -16.32 -3.64
CA VAL A 15 12.55 -16.04 -4.64
C VAL A 15 11.95 -15.73 -6.01
N ASN A 16 11.01 -16.54 -6.48
CA ASN A 16 10.46 -16.40 -7.83
C ASN A 16 9.53 -15.18 -7.97
N ASN A 17 8.80 -14.82 -6.92
CA ASN A 17 7.81 -13.75 -6.95
C ASN A 17 8.29 -12.43 -6.35
N THR A 18 9.50 -12.37 -5.80
CA THR A 18 10.06 -11.14 -5.21
C THR A 18 11.29 -10.65 -5.96
N GLN A 19 11.24 -9.39 -6.35
CA GLN A 19 12.41 -8.64 -6.82
C GLN A 19 13.13 -8.05 -5.61
N ILE A 20 14.43 -8.34 -5.50
CA ILE A 20 15.22 -7.94 -4.34
C ILE A 20 15.45 -6.43 -4.36
N GLY A 21 15.12 -5.77 -3.25
CA GLY A 21 15.39 -4.37 -3.03
C GLY A 21 14.62 -3.79 -1.85
N SER A 22 14.91 -2.54 -1.48
CA SER A 22 14.30 -1.92 -0.29
C SER A 22 12.85 -1.48 -0.54
N PRO A 23 11.84 -2.07 0.11
CA PRO A 23 10.45 -1.61 -0.01
C PRO A 23 10.30 -0.13 0.35
N LYS A 24 11.07 0.36 1.33
CA LYS A 24 11.03 1.76 1.74
C LYS A 24 11.49 2.69 0.63
N LEU A 25 12.53 2.32 -0.11
CA LEU A 25 13.04 3.12 -1.23
C LEU A 25 12.00 3.14 -2.37
N LYS A 26 11.42 1.98 -2.69
CA LYS A 26 10.36 1.83 -3.70
C LYS A 26 9.13 2.70 -3.41
N LEU A 27 8.81 2.90 -2.13
CA LEU A 27 7.69 3.70 -1.66
C LEU A 27 8.04 5.17 -1.34
N SER A 28 9.30 5.55 -1.53
CA SER A 28 9.78 6.91 -1.26
C SER A 28 9.73 7.78 -2.52
N PRO A 29 9.89 9.11 -2.40
CA PRO A 29 10.12 10.00 -3.55
C PRO A 29 11.33 9.60 -4.41
N PHE A 30 12.24 8.79 -3.86
CA PHE A 30 13.41 8.25 -4.56
C PHE A 30 13.12 6.91 -5.27
N SER A 31 11.84 6.57 -5.48
CA SER A 31 11.43 5.35 -6.19
C SER A 31 11.95 5.28 -7.63
N ILE A 32 12.29 6.43 -8.23
CA ILE A 32 12.90 6.52 -9.56
C ILE A 32 14.14 5.64 -9.72
N PHE A 33 14.94 5.47 -8.66
CA PHE A 33 16.13 4.61 -8.69
C PHE A 33 15.81 3.12 -8.74
N THR A 34 14.56 2.74 -8.51
CA THR A 34 14.10 1.34 -8.55
C THR A 34 13.47 0.95 -9.88
N ILE A 35 13.28 1.90 -10.81
CA ILE A 35 12.62 1.69 -12.11
C ILE A 35 13.52 0.86 -13.04
N PHE A 36 14.84 1.02 -12.94
CA PHE A 36 15.81 0.33 -13.79
C PHE A 36 15.86 -1.19 -13.59
N ASN A 37 15.27 -1.70 -12.50
CA ASN A 37 15.28 -3.14 -12.22
C ASN A 37 14.04 -3.87 -12.78
N GLY A 38 13.14 -3.19 -13.51
CA GLY A 38 11.93 -3.78 -14.11
C GLY A 38 10.80 -4.09 -13.11
N THR A 39 9.66 -4.57 -13.62
CA THR A 39 8.44 -4.93 -12.86
C THR A 39 7.99 -6.38 -13.10
N SER A 40 8.91 -7.27 -13.48
CA SER A 40 8.55 -8.64 -13.92
C SER A 40 8.01 -9.53 -12.80
N LYS A 41 8.33 -9.21 -11.54
CA LYS A 41 7.88 -9.94 -10.36
C LYS A 41 6.80 -9.18 -9.62
N PRO A 42 5.78 -9.85 -9.04
CA PRO A 42 4.65 -9.19 -8.39
C PRO A 42 5.04 -8.43 -7.12
N PHE A 43 6.05 -8.91 -6.39
CA PHE A 43 6.55 -8.26 -5.17
C PHE A 43 7.92 -7.64 -5.35
N TYR A 44 8.17 -6.57 -4.60
CA TYR A 44 9.46 -5.94 -4.43
C TYR A 44 9.80 -5.93 -2.93
N GLY A 45 10.97 -6.41 -2.55
CA GLY A 45 11.33 -6.41 -1.15
C GLY A 45 12.54 -7.23 -0.74
N LEU A 46 12.61 -7.48 0.56
CA LEU A 46 13.68 -8.25 1.19
C LEU A 46 13.04 -9.38 1.99
N PHE A 47 13.69 -10.52 2.01
CA PHE A 47 13.33 -11.65 2.85
C PHE A 47 14.60 -12.39 3.28
N ASP A 48 14.47 -13.11 4.39
CA ASP A 48 15.47 -14.00 4.93
C ASP A 48 14.82 -15.36 5.24
N ASP A 49 15.54 -16.23 5.93
CA ASP A 49 15.10 -17.58 6.28
C ASP A 49 13.89 -17.66 7.23
N LYS A 50 13.51 -16.55 7.87
CA LYS A 50 12.50 -16.48 8.93
C LYS A 50 11.52 -15.32 8.77
N SER A 51 11.82 -14.33 7.95
CA SER A 51 11.13 -13.05 7.87
C SER A 51 11.12 -12.47 6.47
N PHE A 52 10.15 -11.61 6.20
CA PHE A 52 10.02 -10.93 4.92
C PHE A 52 9.42 -9.54 5.10
N ARG A 53 9.73 -8.66 4.15
CA ARG A 53 9.18 -7.31 3.99
C ARG A 53 8.97 -7.06 2.50
N LEU A 54 7.72 -7.09 2.07
CA LEU A 54 7.33 -7.05 0.66
C LEU A 54 6.36 -5.88 0.41
N THR A 55 6.47 -5.26 -0.76
CA THR A 55 5.49 -4.33 -1.32
C THR A 55 5.10 -4.78 -2.73
N LEU A 56 3.96 -4.34 -3.26
CA LEU A 56 3.65 -4.57 -4.67
C LEU A 56 4.68 -3.87 -5.57
N ASN A 57 5.04 -4.56 -6.65
CA ASN A 57 5.92 -4.04 -7.68
C ASN A 57 5.10 -3.64 -8.92
N SER A 58 4.22 -2.65 -8.75
CA SER A 58 3.38 -2.12 -9.82
C SER A 58 3.64 -0.64 -10.02
N THR A 59 3.79 -0.22 -11.26
CA THR A 59 3.81 1.19 -11.68
C THR A 59 2.42 1.73 -11.97
N ILE A 60 1.46 0.86 -12.31
CA ILE A 60 0.10 1.23 -12.70
C ILE A 60 -0.74 1.54 -11.44
N ASN A 61 -0.74 0.61 -10.48
CA ASN A 61 -1.45 0.78 -9.20
C ASN A 61 -0.44 0.70 -8.05
N PRO A 62 0.31 1.79 -7.81
CA PRO A 62 1.27 1.83 -6.72
C PRO A 62 0.53 1.72 -5.39
N THR A 63 1.06 0.87 -4.52
CA THR A 63 0.62 0.78 -3.13
C THR A 63 1.56 1.60 -2.26
N PHE A 64 1.13 1.91 -1.04
CA PHE A 64 1.96 2.49 0.01
C PHE A 64 2.00 1.57 1.23
N PHE A 65 1.66 0.29 1.05
CA PHE A 65 1.66 -0.72 2.09
C PHE A 65 2.85 -1.66 1.95
N ILE A 66 3.40 -2.06 3.09
CA ILE A 66 4.39 -3.12 3.22
C ILE A 66 3.74 -4.27 4.00
N ILE A 67 3.77 -5.47 3.44
CA ILE A 67 3.53 -6.69 4.19
C ILE A 67 4.86 -7.08 4.84
N LYS A 68 4.89 -7.08 6.17
CA LYS A 68 6.01 -7.62 6.93
C LYS A 68 5.54 -8.82 7.72
N GLY A 69 6.35 -9.86 7.78
CA GLY A 69 5.97 -11.06 8.50
C GLY A 69 7.13 -11.95 8.85
N ARG A 70 6.80 -13.01 9.57
CA ARG A 70 7.68 -14.12 9.92
C ARG A 70 6.99 -15.43 9.62
N TYR A 71 7.77 -16.44 9.28
CA TYR A 71 7.27 -17.78 9.00
C TYR A 71 8.11 -18.82 9.74
N LYS A 72 7.46 -19.88 10.23
CA LYS A 72 8.10 -20.99 10.95
C LYS A 72 7.29 -22.27 10.77
N ILE A 73 7.95 -23.41 10.90
CA ILE A 73 7.26 -24.70 11.02
C ILE A 73 6.76 -24.84 12.45
N GLN A 74 5.48 -25.18 12.61
CA GLN A 74 4.84 -25.51 13.88
C GLN A 74 3.89 -26.69 13.64
N ASN A 75 4.02 -27.76 14.42
CA ASN A 75 3.18 -28.97 14.29
C ASN A 75 3.11 -29.54 12.86
N ARG A 76 4.26 -29.58 12.15
CA ARG A 76 4.38 -30.01 10.74
C ARG A 76 3.67 -29.12 9.71
N ALA A 77 3.07 -28.01 10.13
CA ALA A 77 2.48 -26.99 9.25
C ALA A 77 3.35 -25.74 9.18
N LEU A 78 3.29 -25.00 8.08
CA LEU A 78 3.97 -23.72 7.91
C LEU A 78 3.08 -22.58 8.41
N VAL A 79 3.40 -22.02 9.57
CA VAL A 79 2.67 -20.89 10.15
C VAL A 79 3.29 -19.59 9.65
N VAL A 80 2.46 -18.71 9.09
CA VAL A 80 2.88 -17.41 8.55
C VAL A 80 2.16 -16.30 9.32
N ASN A 81 2.93 -15.51 10.06
CA ASN A 81 2.42 -14.36 10.80
C ASN A 81 2.85 -13.09 10.09
N TYR A 82 1.90 -12.31 9.58
CA TYR A 82 2.19 -11.06 8.90
C TYR A 82 1.31 -9.91 9.37
N ASN A 83 1.76 -8.70 9.09
CA ASN A 83 1.01 -7.47 9.30
C ASN A 83 1.25 -6.54 8.11
N ILE A 84 0.22 -5.79 7.75
CA ILE A 84 0.24 -4.82 6.67
C ILE A 84 0.35 -3.43 7.29
N GLU A 85 1.46 -2.74 7.04
CA GLU A 85 1.70 -1.39 7.54
C GLU A 85 1.87 -0.38 6.40
N PRO A 86 1.34 0.85 6.54
CA PRO A 86 1.63 1.91 5.59
C PRO A 86 3.08 2.37 5.72
N CYS A 87 3.71 2.67 4.59
CA CYS A 87 5.04 3.24 4.50
C CYS A 87 5.07 4.38 3.46
N PRO A 88 5.40 5.62 3.88
CA PRO A 88 5.79 6.03 5.23
C PRO A 88 4.61 5.99 6.23
N LYS A 89 4.89 5.79 7.52
CA LYS A 89 3.85 5.63 8.57
C LYS A 89 2.85 6.79 8.62
N PHE A 90 3.31 8.01 8.32
CA PHE A 90 2.49 9.22 8.31
C PHE A 90 1.68 9.41 7.04
N TYR A 91 1.91 8.62 5.99
CA TYR A 91 1.22 8.76 4.71
C TYR A 91 -0.30 8.64 4.86
N LEU A 92 -0.74 7.68 5.67
CA LEU A 92 -2.16 7.43 5.92
C LEU A 92 -2.81 8.58 6.72
N THR A 93 -2.03 9.28 7.55
CA THR A 93 -2.45 10.51 8.23
C THR A 93 -2.59 11.66 7.24
N TRP A 94 -1.59 11.88 6.38
CA TRP A 94 -1.63 12.91 5.35
C TRP A 94 -2.82 12.74 4.39
N ILE A 95 -3.05 11.53 3.89
CA ILE A 95 -4.19 11.20 3.02
C ILE A 95 -5.55 11.54 3.65
N LYS A 96 -5.67 11.42 4.99
CA LYS A 96 -6.90 11.76 5.72
C LYS A 96 -7.09 13.26 5.90
N TRP A 97 -6.02 14.00 6.17
CA TRP A 97 -6.11 15.42 6.56
C TRP A 97 -5.93 16.40 5.41
N ILE A 98 -5.17 16.04 4.36
CA ILE A 98 -4.93 16.93 3.19
C ILE A 98 -6.25 17.44 2.60
N PRO A 99 -7.25 16.61 2.28
CA PRO A 99 -8.49 17.11 1.70
C PRO A 99 -9.23 18.10 2.60
N ILE A 100 -9.13 17.94 3.93
CA ILE A 100 -9.73 18.84 4.91
C ILE A 100 -9.00 20.18 4.92
N PHE A 101 -7.67 20.17 4.97
CA PHE A 101 -6.86 21.39 4.92
C PHE A 101 -7.05 22.15 3.60
N VAL A 102 -7.00 21.44 2.47
CA VAL A 102 -7.27 22.01 1.15
C VAL A 102 -8.68 22.59 1.11
N GLY A 103 -9.66 21.88 1.66
CA GLY A 103 -11.03 22.37 1.70
C GLY A 103 -11.20 23.64 2.53
N GLY A 104 -10.59 23.71 3.71
CA GLY A 104 -10.58 24.91 4.53
C GLY A 104 -9.90 26.09 3.82
N ALA A 105 -8.72 25.86 3.24
CA ALA A 105 -7.98 26.88 2.51
C ALA A 105 -8.75 27.40 1.29
N MET A 106 -9.38 26.51 0.50
CA MET A 106 -10.18 26.92 -0.65
C MET A 106 -11.40 27.74 -0.21
N ASN A 107 -12.15 27.31 0.82
CA ASN A 107 -13.29 28.08 1.31
C ASN A 107 -12.87 29.46 1.85
N LEU A 108 -11.72 29.57 2.52
CA LEU A 108 -11.17 30.86 2.96
C LEU A 108 -10.83 31.78 1.78
N LEU A 109 -10.16 31.25 0.74
CA LEU A 109 -9.82 32.03 -0.45
C LEU A 109 -11.07 32.53 -1.18
N LEU A 110 -12.10 31.69 -1.32
CA LEU A 110 -13.37 32.07 -1.91
C LEU A 110 -14.10 33.14 -1.06
N PHE A 111 -13.95 33.12 0.26
CA PHE A 111 -14.55 34.11 1.17
C PHE A 111 -13.95 35.49 1.00
N PHE A 112 -12.64 35.58 0.80
CA PHE A 112 -11.97 36.85 0.52
C PHE A 112 -12.20 37.36 -0.91
N SER A 113 -12.57 36.47 -1.84
CA SER A 113 -13.00 36.81 -3.19
C SER A 113 -14.47 37.27 -3.17
N LYS A 114 -14.66 38.58 -2.91
CA LYS A 114 -15.94 39.26 -2.62
C LYS A 114 -17.09 39.05 -3.63
N GLU A 115 -16.83 38.43 -4.78
CA GLU A 115 -17.82 38.21 -5.85
C GLU A 115 -18.10 36.72 -6.15
N THR A 116 -17.68 35.80 -5.28
CA THR A 116 -17.82 34.36 -5.54
C THR A 116 -19.30 33.91 -5.48
N PRO A 117 -19.87 33.35 -6.56
CA PRO A 117 -21.24 32.82 -6.58
C PRO A 117 -21.41 31.62 -5.62
N LYS A 118 -22.62 31.43 -5.08
CA LYS A 118 -22.92 30.34 -4.13
C LYS A 118 -22.71 28.96 -4.76
N GLU A 119 -22.95 28.84 -6.06
CA GLU A 119 -22.79 27.64 -6.86
C GLU A 119 -21.34 27.17 -6.84
N VAL A 120 -20.37 28.09 -6.86
CA VAL A 120 -18.94 27.78 -6.79
C VAL A 120 -18.57 27.20 -5.43
N TYR A 121 -19.10 27.75 -4.34
CA TYR A 121 -18.92 27.18 -3.00
C TYR A 121 -19.48 25.76 -2.89
N MET A 122 -20.69 25.54 -3.40
CA MET A 122 -21.29 24.20 -3.39
C MET A 122 -20.44 23.21 -4.18
N LEU A 123 -19.99 23.61 -5.38
CA LEU A 123 -19.18 22.76 -6.23
C LEU A 123 -17.85 22.39 -5.56
N VAL A 124 -17.13 23.36 -4.98
CA VAL A 124 -15.87 23.10 -4.27
C VAL A 124 -16.08 22.15 -3.10
N ASN A 125 -17.10 22.38 -2.27
CA ASN A 125 -17.39 21.51 -1.13
C ASN A 125 -17.80 20.08 -1.54
N ILE A 126 -18.57 19.93 -2.62
CA ILE A 126 -18.90 18.61 -3.19
C ILE A 126 -17.64 17.90 -3.68
N VAL A 127 -16.76 18.60 -4.40
CA VAL A 127 -15.49 18.04 -4.88
C VAL A 127 -14.61 17.59 -3.72
N ILE A 128 -14.50 18.39 -2.65
CA ILE A 128 -13.74 18.02 -1.44
C ILE A 128 -14.35 16.79 -0.77
N ALA A 129 -15.68 16.73 -0.63
CA ALA A 129 -16.36 15.58 -0.05
C ALA A 129 -16.10 14.31 -0.86
N LEU A 130 -16.15 14.39 -2.20
CA LEU A 130 -15.78 13.29 -3.09
C LEU A 130 -14.32 12.89 -2.90
N MET A 131 -13.38 13.85 -2.85
CA MET A 131 -11.96 13.54 -2.61
C MET A 131 -11.74 12.79 -1.29
N ILE A 132 -12.42 13.18 -0.21
CA ILE A 132 -12.36 12.48 1.09
C ILE A 132 -12.87 11.05 0.95
N PHE A 133 -14.00 10.86 0.26
CA PHE A 133 -14.58 9.54 0.05
C PHE A 133 -13.65 8.64 -0.80
N PHE A 134 -13.21 9.13 -1.96
CA PHE A 134 -12.30 8.41 -2.85
C PHE A 134 -10.98 8.06 -2.17
N SER A 135 -10.40 8.99 -1.40
CA SER A 135 -9.18 8.76 -0.60
C SER A 135 -9.31 7.57 0.35
N ARG A 136 -10.44 7.47 1.06
CA ARG A 136 -10.71 6.36 1.99
C ARG A 136 -10.96 5.05 1.25
N TRP A 137 -11.67 5.11 0.13
CA TRP A 137 -11.95 3.95 -0.70
C TRP A 137 -10.65 3.36 -1.28
N ASP A 138 -9.87 4.19 -1.98
CA ASP A 138 -8.59 3.82 -2.60
C ASP A 138 -7.61 3.22 -1.58
N THR A 139 -7.55 3.78 -0.37
CA THR A 139 -6.70 3.23 0.70
C THR A 139 -7.11 1.81 1.11
N LYS A 140 -8.42 1.54 1.21
CA LYS A 140 -8.93 0.20 1.53
C LYS A 140 -8.65 -0.77 0.40
N GLU A 141 -8.90 -0.34 -0.84
CA GLU A 141 -8.68 -1.16 -2.04
C GLU A 141 -7.21 -1.53 -2.21
N LYS A 142 -6.28 -0.59 -2.04
CA LYS A 142 -4.84 -0.84 -2.08
C LYS A 142 -4.35 -1.81 -1.00
N ARG A 143 -4.92 -1.73 0.21
CA ARG A 143 -4.61 -2.67 1.29
C ARG A 143 -5.12 -4.07 0.94
N LYS A 144 -6.35 -4.17 0.46
CA LYS A 144 -6.97 -5.43 0.06
C LYS A 144 -6.19 -6.08 -1.09
N ASN A 145 -5.82 -5.31 -2.11
CA ASN A 145 -5.08 -5.80 -3.27
C ASN A 145 -3.72 -6.40 -2.91
N ILE A 146 -2.93 -5.76 -2.04
CA ILE A 146 -1.63 -6.33 -1.63
C ILE A 146 -1.82 -7.62 -0.80
N GLU A 147 -2.83 -7.65 0.07
CA GLU A 147 -3.17 -8.80 0.90
C GLU A 147 -3.65 -10.00 0.08
N GLU A 148 -4.58 -9.79 -0.85
CA GLU A 148 -5.10 -10.83 -1.74
C GLU A 148 -4.02 -11.41 -2.63
N ASN A 149 -3.15 -10.58 -3.21
CA ASN A 149 -2.01 -11.06 -4.00
C ASN A 149 -1.06 -11.90 -3.14
N PHE A 150 -0.82 -11.49 -1.90
CA PHE A 150 0.04 -12.22 -0.98
C PHE A 150 -0.57 -13.57 -0.59
N ILE A 151 -1.83 -13.58 -0.16
CA ILE A 151 -2.56 -14.80 0.17
C ILE A 151 -2.61 -15.76 -1.03
N LYS A 152 -2.90 -15.25 -2.23
CA LYS A 152 -2.98 -16.06 -3.46
C LYS A 152 -1.64 -16.67 -3.84
N ILE A 153 -0.56 -15.90 -3.82
CA ILE A 153 0.77 -16.39 -4.21
C ILE A 153 1.33 -17.36 -3.17
N PHE A 154 1.07 -17.13 -1.88
CA PHE A 154 1.61 -17.94 -0.79
C PHE A 154 0.65 -18.99 -0.23
N GLU A 155 -0.54 -19.12 -0.83
CA GLU A 155 -1.60 -20.07 -0.45
C GLU A 155 -1.86 -20.10 1.06
N ILE A 156 -2.06 -18.92 1.63
CA ILE A 156 -2.31 -18.76 3.06
C ILE A 156 -3.79 -19.02 3.34
N MET A 157 -4.07 -19.98 4.21
CA MET A 157 -5.38 -20.21 4.79
C MET A 157 -5.48 -19.43 6.09
N GLU A 158 -6.61 -18.74 6.28
CA GLU A 158 -6.85 -17.95 7.48
C GLU A 158 -7.03 -18.83 8.71
#